data_AF-K8E494-F1
#
_entry.id   AF-K8E494-F1
#
_cell.length_a   1.000
_cell.length_b   1.000
_cell.length_c   1.000
_cell.angle_alpha   90.00
_cell.angle_beta   90.00
_cell.angle_gamma   90.00
#
_symmetry.space_group_name_H-M   'P 1'
#
loop_
_entity.id
_entity.type
_entity.pdbx_description
1 polymer ?
#
loop_
_entity_poly.entity_id
_entity_poly.type
_entity_poly.pdbx_seq_one_letter_code
_entity_poly.pdbx_strand_id
1 'polypeptide(L)' 'MSPNIAYIALADNSDKADNLSDYTGLNQLTGYPVPHLNSAFLGKEMNEIIKCYQDKLELIPITDEQVILFENDTITII' A
#
# COMPACT_ATOMS: atom_id res chain seq x y z
N MET A 1 7.47 0.46 -3.37
CA MET A 1 7.42 -0.46 -4.53
C MET A 1 6.33 -0.10 -5.52
N SER A 2 5.18 0.39 -5.04
CA SER A 2 4.08 0.85 -5.88
C SER A 2 4.46 2.01 -6.82
N PRO A 3 3.63 2.30 -7.83
CA PRO A 3 3.81 3.45 -8.72
C PRO A 3 3.68 4.80 -8.00
N ASN A 4 2.88 4.88 -6.93
CA ASN A 4 2.66 6.09 -6.15
C ASN A 4 2.35 5.74 -4.68
N ILE A 5 2.70 6.62 -3.73
CA ILE A 5 2.51 6.40 -2.28
C ILE A 5 1.34 7.20 -1.67
N ALA A 6 0.70 8.11 -2.40
CA ALA A 6 -0.34 9.00 -1.86
C ALA A 6 -1.58 8.25 -1.33
N TYR A 7 -1.82 7.01 -1.79
CA TYR A 7 -2.94 6.18 -1.34
C TYR A 7 -2.84 5.80 0.14
N ILE A 8 -1.66 5.83 0.76
CA ILE A 8 -1.43 5.45 2.16
C ILE A 8 -1.54 6.63 3.15
N ALA A 9 -1.85 7.84 2.68
CA ALA A 9 -1.88 9.05 3.50
C ALA A 9 -2.90 9.04 4.65
N LEU A 10 -3.84 8.08 4.67
CA LEU A 10 -4.74 7.85 5.81
C LEU A 10 -4.05 7.18 7.00
N ALA A 11 -2.93 6.49 6.77
CA ALA A 11 -2.14 5.83 7.81
C ALA A 11 -0.83 6.56 8.11
N ASP A 12 -0.12 7.00 7.06
CA ASP A 12 1.15 7.71 7.19
C ASP A 12 0.94 9.23 7.12
N ASN A 13 1.45 9.94 8.13
CA ASN A 13 1.35 11.39 8.21
C ASN A 13 2.29 12.07 7.18
N SER A 14 1.71 12.63 6.12
CA SER A 14 2.42 13.39 5.08
C SER A 14 3.12 14.65 5.59
N ASP A 15 2.63 15.26 6.67
CA ASP A 15 3.18 16.50 7.25
C ASP A 15 4.57 16.27 7.89
N LYS A 16 5.00 15.00 8.03
CA LYS A 16 6.39 14.69 8.40
C LYS A 16 7.38 14.90 7.25
N ALA A 17 6.88 15.13 6.04
CA ALA A 17 7.66 15.27 4.82
C ALA A 17 7.24 16.51 4.03
N ASP A 18 7.20 17.69 4.68
CA ASP A 18 6.72 18.95 4.11
C ASP A 18 7.40 19.38 2.78
N ASN A 19 8.61 18.89 2.50
CA ASN A 19 9.34 19.18 1.26
C ASN A 19 9.09 18.16 0.13
N LEU A 20 8.30 17.11 0.38
CA LEU A 20 7.98 16.09 -0.61
C LEU A 20 6.82 16.57 -1.49
N SER A 21 7.13 17.01 -2.70
CA SER A 21 6.14 17.51 -3.67
C SER A 21 5.68 16.48 -4.69
N ASP A 22 6.35 15.33 -4.76
CA ASP A 22 6.06 14.24 -5.69
C ASP A 22 5.97 12.92 -4.93
N TYR A 23 4.84 12.25 -5.07
CA TYR A 23 4.55 10.96 -4.42
C TYR A 23 4.79 9.77 -5.34
N THR A 24 5.41 9.98 -6.51
CA THR A 24 5.84 8.91 -7.40
C THR A 24 6.73 7.94 -6.62
N GLY A 25 6.28 6.68 -6.56
CA GLY A 25 7.00 5.61 -5.89
C GLY A 25 8.09 5.04 -6.78
N LEU A 26 8.74 3.99 -6.28
CA LEU A 26 9.79 3.30 -7.04
C LEU A 26 9.28 2.57 -8.29
N ASN A 27 7.97 2.34 -8.38
CA ASN A 27 7.32 1.72 -9.54
C ASN A 27 7.95 0.37 -9.97
N GLN A 28 8.35 -0.44 -8.98
CA GLN A 28 8.91 -1.79 -9.18
C GLN A 28 7.82 -2.84 -9.27
N LEU A 29 6.65 -2.54 -8.71
CA LEU A 29 5.44 -3.34 -8.75
C LEU A 29 4.35 -2.48 -9.40
N THR A 30 3.59 -3.04 -10.33
CA THR A 30 2.43 -2.35 -10.92
C THR A 30 1.29 -2.17 -9.92
N GLY A 31 1.22 -3.05 -8.92
CA GLY A 31 0.23 -3.01 -7.84
C GLY A 31 0.62 -2.14 -6.64
N TYR A 32 -0.34 -2.00 -5.72
CA TYR A 32 -0.28 -1.12 -4.55
C TYR A 32 -0.43 -1.93 -3.26
N PRO A 33 0.68 -2.31 -2.61
CA PRO A 33 0.63 -3.08 -1.36
C PRO A 33 -0.14 -2.36 -0.26
N VAL A 34 -1.02 -3.07 0.45
CA VAL A 34 -1.72 -2.56 1.63
C VAL A 34 -1.35 -3.47 2.81
N PRO A 35 -0.31 -3.13 3.60
CA PRO A 35 0.14 -3.96 4.70
C PRO A 35 -0.85 -3.92 5.88
N HIS A 36 -0.57 -4.66 6.95
CA HIS A 36 -1.30 -4.57 8.22
C HIS A 36 -2.82 -4.84 8.13
N LEU A 37 -3.25 -5.63 7.14
CA LEU A 37 -4.65 -5.99 7.00
C LEU A 37 -5.13 -6.68 8.28
N ASN A 38 -6.22 -6.17 8.87
CA ASN A 38 -6.80 -6.63 10.12
C ASN A 38 -5.89 -6.51 11.37
N SER A 39 -4.76 -5.80 11.27
CA SER A 39 -3.90 -5.54 12.42
C SER A 39 -4.64 -4.73 13.49
N ALA A 40 -4.35 -5.00 14.77
CA ALA A 40 -5.01 -4.32 15.89
C ALA A 40 -4.72 -2.81 15.95
N PHE A 41 -3.59 -2.38 15.39
CA PHE A 41 -3.14 -0.99 15.46
C PHE A 41 -3.45 -0.18 14.19
N LEU A 42 -3.44 -0.82 13.02
CA LEU A 42 -3.54 -0.15 11.71
C LEU A 42 -4.66 -0.71 10.82
N GLY A 43 -5.33 -1.78 11.23
CA GLY A 43 -6.31 -2.46 10.39
C GLY A 43 -7.52 -1.60 10.03
N LYS A 44 -7.87 -0.61 10.85
CA LYS A 44 -8.97 0.31 10.54
C LYS A 44 -8.61 1.22 9.36
N GLU A 45 -7.45 1.86 9.42
CA GLU A 45 -6.92 2.74 8.39
C GLU A 45 -6.72 1.98 7.07
N MET A 46 -6.21 0.75 7.14
CA MET A 46 -6.03 -0.11 5.96
C MET A 46 -7.36 -0.50 5.30
N ASN A 47 -8.39 -0.80 6.09
CA ASN A 47 -9.74 -1.07 5.57
C ASN A 47 -10.36 0.18 4.92
N GLU A 48 -10.12 1.37 5.47
CA GLU A 48 -10.57 2.63 4.86
C GLU A 48 -9.85 2.90 3.53
N ILE A 49 -8.53 2.67 3.47
CA ILE A 49 -7.73 2.75 2.23
C ILE A 49 -8.29 1.80 1.17
N ILE A 50 -8.55 0.53 1.52
CA ILE A 50 -9.13 -0.45 0.60
C ILE A 50 -10.46 0.06 0.06
N LYS A 51 -11.37 0.51 0.94
CA LYS A 51 -12.67 1.04 0.52
C LYS A 51 -12.55 2.25 -0.41
N CYS A 52 -11.58 3.13 -0.20
CA CYS A 52 -11.39 4.34 -1.01
C CYS A 52 -10.77 4.09 -2.40
N TYR A 53 -9.97 3.03 -2.53
CA TYR A 53 -9.09 2.82 -3.68
C TYR A 53 -9.25 1.48 -4.40
N GLN A 54 -9.97 0.49 -3.87
CA GLN A 54 -10.12 -0.84 -4.50
C GLN A 54 -10.67 -0.78 -5.94
N ASP A 55 -11.51 0.22 -6.25
CA ASP A 55 -12.09 0.40 -7.59
C ASP A 55 -11.22 1.27 -8.52
N LYS A 56 -10.08 1.77 -8.04
CA LYS A 56 -9.21 2.74 -8.73
C LYS A 56 -7.80 2.23 -8.92
N LEU A 57 -7.31 1.41 -8.00
CA LEU A 57 -5.94 0.91 -7.93
C LEU A 57 -5.96 -0.61 -7.77
N GLU A 58 -4.96 -1.28 -8.34
CA GLU A 58 -4.71 -2.70 -8.10
C GLU A 58 -4.09 -2.89 -6.71
N LEU A 59 -4.93 -2.83 -5.68
CA LEU A 59 -4.50 -3.01 -4.29
C LEU A 59 -4.10 -4.47 -4.02
N ILE A 60 -3.06 -4.65 -3.21
CA ILE A 60 -2.56 -5.97 -2.79
C ILE A 60 -2.56 -6.01 -1.25
N PRO A 61 -3.69 -6.34 -0.61
CA PRO A 61 -3.77 -6.44 0.84
C PRO A 61 -2.99 -7.64 1.37
N ILE A 62 -2.21 -7.44 2.44
CA ILE A 62 -1.51 -8.51 3.17
C ILE A 62 -1.61 -8.30 4.68
N THR A 63 -1.66 -9.39 5.45
CA THR A 63 -1.56 -9.33 6.92
C THR A 63 -0.11 -9.20 7.39
N ASP A 64 0.10 -9.05 8.70
CA ASP A 64 1.44 -8.95 9.30
C ASP A 64 2.24 -10.27 9.18
N GLU A 65 1.57 -11.38 8.94
CA GLU A 65 2.16 -12.71 8.77
C GLU A 65 2.41 -13.10 7.31
N GLN A 66 2.00 -12.25 6.36
CA GLN A 66 2.09 -12.52 4.93
C GLN A 66 3.22 -11.73 4.27
N VAL A 67 3.74 -12.25 3.16
CA VAL A 67 4.72 -11.56 2.32
C VAL A 67 4.32 -11.56 0.85
N ILE A 68 4.76 -10.54 0.11
CA ILE A 68 4.63 -10.48 -1.35
C ILE A 68 5.91 -11.02 -1.97
N LEU A 69 5.82 -12.16 -2.64
CA LEU A 69 6.85 -12.65 -3.55
C LEU A 69 6.56 -12.12 -4.96
N PHE A 70 7.51 -11.35 -5.51
CA PHE A 70 7.44 -10.86 -6.88
C PHE A 70 8.61 -11.43 -7.69
N GLU A 71 8.31 -12.37 -8.59
CA GLU A 71 9.28 -13.05 -9.44
C GLU A 71 8.71 -13.22 -10.85
N ASN A 72 9.50 -12.91 -11.88
CA ASN A 72 9.10 -13.05 -13.29
C ASN A 72 7.72 -12.43 -13.59
N ASP A 73 7.53 -11.19 -13.16
CA ASP A 73 6.28 -10.42 -13.32
C ASP A 73 5.05 -11.06 -12.66
N THR A 74 5.24 -12.03 -11.77
CA THR A 74 4.17 -12.73 -11.05
C THR A 74 4.19 -12.38 -9.57
N ILE A 75 3.01 -12.08 -9.04
CA ILE A 75 2.79 -11.80 -7.62
C ILE A 75 2.21 -13.04 -6.95
N THR A 76 2.86 -13.48 -5.87
CA THR A 76 2.35 -14.53 -4.98
C THR A 76 2.33 -13.99 -3.55
N ILE A 77 1.21 -14.17 -2.85
CA ILE A 77 1.10 -13.89 -1.41
C ILE A 77 1.39 -15.19 -0.68
N ILE A 78 2.38 -15.18 0.20
CA ILE A 78 2.80 -16.33 1.03
C ILE A 78 2.40 -16.04 2.48
#